data_AF-A0A2E3FJS1-F1
#
_entry.id   AF-A0A2E3FJS1-F1
#
_cell.length_a   1.000
_cell.length_b   1.000
_cell.length_c   1.000
_cell.angle_alpha   90.00
_cell.angle_beta   90.00
_cell.angle_gamma   90.00
#
_symmetry.space_group_name_H-M   'P 1'
#
loop_
_entity.id
_entity.type
_entity.pdbx_description
1 polymer ?
#
loop_
_entity_poly.entity_id
_entity_poly.type
_entity_poly.pdbx_seq_one_letter_code
_entity_poly.pdbx_strand_id
1 'polypeptide(L)'
;MAKFINAIYRWFLSNVRNGDSMRRLLTIVVIFLILAMAMPSTHAKPAEPTNTGAVFGGQHSLIENLTTDSSPIDQLPAIAEDFTATWCDNCLQAEAVLDDLESEGLVQKYEFHRSPDHEDPLGDDFASAYLTQRYQISVPPVVAFNGTIKKAGTLPDSDSLESDYRAMIATPLGLGDALSSFAWTPKADCNCEIPDGFGIINWNLDLDMSLYPNMILNVNAWFVEDTAQFSDGGNGAGSYHDIVRNITDLGSELSGSATIEIPSAYDGNDLEVHLVYVMSIPEAPGEVISDENENSIPGFGVLIALGAIFCAAILSRRN
;
A
#
# COMPACT_ATOMS: atom_id res chain seq x y z
N MET A 1 -8.27 19.52 25.07
CA MET A 1 -6.96 19.41 25.76
C MET A 1 -6.67 20.55 26.74
N ALA A 2 -6.76 21.83 26.34
CA ALA A 2 -6.42 22.98 27.20
C ALA A 2 -7.23 23.12 28.51
N LYS A 3 -8.51 22.76 28.52
CA LYS A 3 -9.35 22.77 29.74
C LYS A 3 -8.94 21.69 30.76
N PHE A 4 -8.42 20.56 30.29
CA PHE A 4 -7.95 19.46 31.12
C PHE A 4 -6.62 19.81 31.81
N ILE A 5 -5.70 20.41 31.06
CA ILE A 5 -4.41 20.92 31.57
C ILE A 5 -4.63 22.01 32.63
N ASN A 6 -5.60 22.91 32.42
CA ASN A 6 -5.89 24.00 33.34
C ASN A 6 -6.56 23.49 34.65
N ALA A 7 -7.35 22.42 34.59
CA ALA A 7 -7.90 21.74 35.76
C ALA A 7 -6.81 21.05 36.60
N ILE A 8 -5.85 20.39 35.93
CA ILE A 8 -4.67 19.77 36.57
C ILE A 8 -3.80 20.84 37.26
N TYR A 9 -3.60 21.98 36.60
CA TYR A 9 -2.80 23.09 37.15
C TYR A 9 -3.45 23.73 38.38
N ARG A 10 -4.78 23.89 38.40
CA ARG A 10 -5.50 24.42 39.56
C ARG A 10 -5.53 23.43 40.74
N TRP A 11 -5.65 22.13 40.45
CA TRP A 11 -5.51 21.09 41.45
C TRP A 11 -4.09 21.05 42.06
N PHE A 12 -3.07 21.28 41.22
CA PHE A 12 -1.66 21.36 41.63
C PHE A 12 -1.41 22.48 42.66
N LEU A 13 -1.92 23.69 42.41
CA LEU A 13 -1.71 24.83 43.33
C LEU A 13 -2.44 24.69 44.67
N SER A 14 -3.56 23.96 44.70
CA SER A 14 -4.36 23.74 45.93
C SER A 14 -3.67 22.84 46.96
N ASN A 15 -2.77 21.95 46.54
CA ASN A 15 -2.34 20.81 47.37
C ASN A 15 -0.90 20.89 47.92
N VAL A 16 -0.19 22.00 47.71
CA VAL A 16 1.23 22.18 48.09
C VAL A 16 1.43 22.55 49.59
N ARG A 17 0.36 22.81 50.37
CA ARG A 17 0.50 23.46 51.69
C ARG A 17 0.68 22.57 52.93
N ASN A 18 0.80 21.24 52.85
CA ASN A 18 0.99 20.39 54.04
C ASN A 18 2.05 19.30 53.83
N GLY A 19 2.85 19.02 54.87
CA GLY A 19 4.11 18.26 54.91
C GLY A 19 4.13 16.78 54.47
N ASP A 20 3.24 16.36 53.58
CA ASP A 20 3.26 15.08 52.85
C ASP A 20 3.90 15.23 51.43
N SER A 21 4.72 16.28 51.26
CA SER A 21 5.26 16.73 49.96
C SER A 21 6.06 15.64 49.22
N MET A 22 6.87 14.85 49.93
CA MET A 22 7.77 13.88 49.30
C MET A 22 7.05 12.64 48.76
N ARG A 23 6.00 12.14 49.45
CA ARG A 23 5.18 11.02 48.94
C ARG A 23 4.35 11.43 47.72
N ARG A 24 3.81 12.65 47.73
CA ARG A 24 3.01 13.19 46.62
C ARG A 24 3.86 13.47 45.38
N LEU A 25 5.07 14.01 45.56
CA LEU A 25 6.04 14.18 44.48
C LEU A 25 6.41 12.83 43.85
N LEU A 26 6.66 11.81 44.67
CA LEU A 26 6.97 10.46 44.20
C LEU A 26 5.82 9.86 43.37
N THR A 27 4.57 10.00 43.83
CA THR A 27 3.39 9.53 43.10
C THR A 27 3.24 10.22 41.75
N ILE A 28 3.48 11.53 41.68
CA ILE A 28 3.39 12.29 40.43
C ILE A 28 4.49 11.86 39.45
N VAL A 29 5.73 11.67 39.93
CA VAL A 29 6.85 11.19 39.10
C VAL A 29 6.56 9.79 38.56
N VAL A 30 6.00 8.89 39.37
CA VAL A 30 5.61 7.54 38.92
C VAL A 30 4.49 7.59 37.88
N ILE A 31 3.46 8.43 38.08
CA ILE A 31 2.39 8.60 37.09
C ILE A 31 2.95 9.16 35.78
N PHE A 32 3.86 10.14 35.84
CA PHE A 32 4.48 10.71 34.66
C PHE A 32 5.39 9.70 33.93
N LEU A 33 6.11 8.85 34.66
CA LEU A 33 6.91 7.76 34.08
C LEU A 33 6.03 6.71 33.41
N ILE A 34 4.90 6.33 34.02
CA ILE A 34 3.94 5.39 33.41
C ILE A 34 3.32 6.01 32.15
N LEU A 35 2.94 7.28 32.18
CA LEU A 35 2.44 8.00 31.00
C LEU A 35 3.50 8.14 29.90
N ALA A 36 4.76 8.40 30.27
CA ALA A 36 5.87 8.47 29.33
C ALA A 36 6.17 7.10 28.69
N MET A 37 6.05 6.00 29.45
CA MET A 37 6.19 4.63 28.94
C MET A 37 4.95 4.13 28.18
N ALA A 38 3.79 4.77 28.37
CA ALA A 38 2.57 4.49 27.63
C ALA A 38 2.45 5.33 26.34
N MET A 39 3.40 6.21 26.06
CA MET A 39 3.48 6.86 24.76
C MET A 39 3.97 5.82 23.75
N PRO A 40 3.20 5.54 22.68
CA PRO A 40 3.66 4.64 21.64
C PRO A 40 4.97 5.19 21.09
N SER A 41 6.02 4.38 21.13
CA SER A 41 7.25 4.70 20.43
C SER A 41 6.96 4.64 18.93
N THR A 42 7.02 5.79 18.25
CA THR A 42 6.85 5.87 16.80
C THR A 42 8.15 5.41 16.14
N HIS A 43 8.39 4.10 16.14
CA HIS A 43 9.43 3.50 15.32
C HIS A 43 8.88 3.26 13.91
N ALA A 44 9.71 3.54 12.90
CA ALA A 44 9.43 3.18 11.52
C ALA A 44 9.22 1.67 11.44
N LYS A 45 8.23 1.25 10.65
CA LYS A 45 8.14 -0.15 10.28
C LYS A 45 9.15 -0.42 9.17
N PRO A 46 10.04 -1.42 9.35
CA PRO A 46 11.01 -1.78 8.33
C PRO A 46 10.31 -2.20 7.04
N ALA A 47 10.94 -1.92 5.90
CA ALA A 47 10.60 -2.62 4.67
C ALA A 47 10.74 -4.14 4.86
N GLU A 48 9.77 -4.89 4.35
CA GLU A 48 9.70 -6.35 4.55
C GLU A 48 9.43 -7.09 3.23
N PRO A 49 9.99 -8.30 3.04
CA PRO A 49 9.65 -9.14 1.91
C PRO A 49 8.17 -9.51 1.90
N THR A 50 7.53 -9.48 0.74
CA THR A 50 6.12 -9.86 0.59
C THR A 50 5.95 -11.38 0.55
N ASN A 51 6.94 -12.10 0.01
CA ASN A 51 6.88 -13.53 -0.30
C ASN A 51 5.70 -13.92 -1.21
N THR A 52 5.26 -13.02 -2.09
CA THR A 52 4.09 -13.23 -2.96
C THR A 52 4.44 -13.48 -4.42
N GLY A 53 5.70 -13.31 -4.80
CA GLY A 53 6.18 -13.39 -6.19
C GLY A 53 6.43 -12.00 -6.79
N ALA A 54 7.08 -11.98 -7.95
CA ALA A 54 7.40 -10.73 -8.65
C ALA A 54 6.19 -10.15 -9.39
N VAL A 55 6.16 -8.82 -9.51
CA VAL A 55 5.28 -8.05 -10.39
C VAL A 55 6.17 -7.22 -11.31
N PHE A 56 6.00 -7.36 -12.63
CA PHE A 56 6.86 -6.73 -13.63
C PHE A 56 6.10 -6.48 -14.94
N GLY A 57 6.69 -5.72 -15.88
CA GLY A 57 6.04 -5.28 -17.11
C GLY A 57 5.85 -3.76 -17.10
N GLY A 58 4.64 -3.30 -17.41
CA GLY A 58 4.28 -1.88 -17.39
C GLY A 58 4.39 -1.17 -18.74
N GLN A 59 4.65 -1.91 -19.82
CA GLN A 59 4.49 -1.39 -21.18
C GLN A 59 3.03 -1.01 -21.38
N HIS A 60 2.79 0.18 -21.92
CA HIS A 60 1.46 0.77 -21.93
C HIS A 60 1.19 1.63 -23.15
N SER A 61 -0.06 2.05 -23.27
CA SER A 61 -0.56 2.96 -24.29
C SER A 61 -1.82 3.65 -23.79
N LEU A 62 -2.01 4.92 -24.16
CA LEU A 62 -3.33 5.53 -24.20
C LEU A 62 -4.30 4.62 -24.95
N ILE A 63 -5.52 4.47 -24.44
CA ILE A 63 -6.52 3.55 -24.99
C ILE A 63 -6.92 3.89 -26.43
N GLU A 64 -6.72 5.13 -26.87
CA GLU A 64 -7.07 5.61 -28.21
C GLU A 64 -5.97 5.34 -29.26
N ASN A 65 -4.77 4.95 -28.84
CA ASN A 65 -3.61 4.82 -29.71
C ASN A 65 -3.40 3.39 -30.17
N LEU A 66 -3.11 3.18 -31.46
CA LEU A 66 -2.54 1.93 -31.95
C LEU A 66 -1.06 1.86 -31.56
N THR A 67 -0.70 0.91 -30.69
CA THR A 67 0.66 0.82 -30.13
C THR A 67 1.22 -0.59 -30.25
N THR A 68 2.52 -0.67 -30.49
CA THR A 68 3.32 -1.89 -30.35
C THR A 68 4.63 -1.52 -29.70
N ASP A 69 4.98 -2.22 -28.64
CA ASP A 69 6.21 -2.01 -27.89
C ASP A 69 6.84 -3.36 -27.54
N SER A 70 8.18 -3.40 -27.51
CA SER A 70 8.92 -4.57 -27.06
C SER A 70 10.19 -4.14 -26.37
N SER A 71 10.34 -4.61 -25.14
CA SER A 71 11.42 -4.22 -24.25
C SER A 71 11.94 -5.43 -23.49
N PRO A 72 13.27 -5.54 -23.30
CA PRO A 72 13.85 -6.45 -22.33
C PRO A 72 13.33 -6.12 -20.92
N ILE A 73 13.01 -7.13 -20.12
CA ILE A 73 12.43 -6.91 -18.78
C ILE A 73 13.40 -6.18 -17.85
N ASP A 74 14.70 -6.37 -18.03
CA ASP A 74 15.74 -5.68 -17.25
C ASP A 74 15.90 -4.20 -17.60
N GLN A 75 15.26 -3.74 -18.67
CA GLN A 75 15.20 -2.33 -19.09
C GLN A 75 13.90 -1.64 -18.70
N LEU A 76 12.90 -2.39 -18.22
CA LEU A 76 11.66 -1.82 -17.72
C LEU A 76 11.89 -1.22 -16.31
N PRO A 77 11.23 -0.09 -15.99
CA PRO A 77 11.28 0.48 -14.65
C PRO A 77 10.68 -0.48 -13.63
N ALA A 78 11.03 -0.30 -12.35
CA ALA A 78 10.40 -1.08 -11.29
C ALA A 78 8.91 -0.73 -11.16
N ILE A 79 8.05 -1.71 -10.93
CA ILE A 79 6.64 -1.45 -10.65
C ILE A 79 6.51 -1.01 -9.18
N ALA A 80 5.92 0.16 -8.95
CA ALA A 80 5.56 0.65 -7.62
C ALA A 80 4.03 0.59 -7.46
N GLU A 81 3.54 -0.37 -6.67
CA GLU A 81 2.12 -0.48 -6.32
C GLU A 81 1.89 0.30 -5.01
N ASP A 82 1.27 1.48 -5.11
CA ASP A 82 1.00 2.37 -3.98
C ASP A 82 -0.45 2.22 -3.49
N PHE A 83 -0.64 1.71 -2.27
CA PHE A 83 -1.93 1.68 -1.61
C PHE A 83 -2.21 3.04 -0.97
N THR A 84 -3.13 3.82 -1.55
CA THR A 84 -3.41 5.19 -1.12
C THR A 84 -4.89 5.42 -0.78
N ALA A 85 -5.21 6.62 -0.29
CA ALA A 85 -6.56 7.12 -0.29
C ALA A 85 -6.64 8.66 -0.34
N THR A 86 -7.73 9.20 -0.91
CA THR A 86 -7.96 10.67 -1.02
C THR A 86 -8.07 11.40 0.33
N TRP A 87 -8.34 10.68 1.41
CA TRP A 87 -8.39 11.22 2.78
C TRP A 87 -7.08 11.02 3.56
N CYS A 88 -6.07 10.40 2.96
CA CYS A 88 -4.81 10.04 3.62
C CYS A 88 -3.75 11.13 3.45
N ASP A 89 -3.58 11.98 4.46
CA ASP A 89 -2.55 13.05 4.45
C ASP A 89 -1.12 12.51 4.31
N ASN A 90 -0.82 11.39 4.96
CA ASN A 90 0.51 10.79 4.91
C ASN A 90 0.80 10.14 3.55
N CYS A 91 -0.22 9.82 2.75
CA CYS A 91 -0.03 9.21 1.43
C CYS A 91 0.64 10.18 0.46
N LEU A 92 0.33 11.48 0.56
CA LEU A 92 1.00 12.53 -0.21
C LEU A 92 2.53 12.53 -0.06
N GLN A 93 3.04 12.07 1.08
CA GLN A 93 4.49 11.97 1.30
C GLN A 93 5.10 10.75 0.59
N ALA A 94 4.38 9.63 0.47
CA ALA A 94 4.81 8.49 -0.32
C ALA A 94 4.76 8.84 -1.82
N GLU A 95 3.63 9.39 -2.25
CA GLU A 95 3.36 9.81 -3.64
C GLU A 95 4.42 10.81 -4.12
N ALA A 96 4.74 11.86 -3.35
CA ALA A 96 5.76 12.83 -3.75
C ALA A 96 7.16 12.21 -3.97
N VAL A 97 7.52 11.17 -3.20
CA VAL A 97 8.79 10.46 -3.40
C VAL A 97 8.71 9.55 -4.63
N LEU A 98 7.55 8.92 -4.87
CA LEU A 98 7.34 8.10 -6.06
C LEU A 98 7.36 8.95 -7.34
N ASP A 99 6.77 10.15 -7.33
CA ASP A 99 6.80 11.10 -8.44
C ASP A 99 8.25 11.49 -8.81
N ASP A 100 9.09 11.75 -7.80
CA ASP A 100 10.51 12.04 -8.01
C ASP A 100 11.22 10.83 -8.66
N LEU A 101 10.96 9.61 -8.19
CA LEU A 101 11.56 8.38 -8.73
C LEU A 101 11.07 8.03 -10.14
N GLU A 102 9.80 8.32 -10.43
CA GLU A 102 9.20 8.11 -11.75
C GLU A 102 9.77 9.11 -12.76
N SER A 103 9.96 10.36 -12.35
CA SER A 103 10.61 11.39 -13.19
C SER A 103 12.06 11.05 -13.55
N GLU A 104 12.73 10.22 -12.74
CA GLU A 104 14.05 9.66 -13.00
C GLU A 104 14.02 8.40 -13.90
N GLY A 105 12.83 7.88 -14.21
CA GLY A 105 12.62 6.64 -14.97
C GLY A 105 12.95 5.38 -14.18
N LEU A 106 12.94 5.44 -12.84
CA LEU A 106 13.27 4.30 -11.99
C LEU A 106 12.05 3.43 -11.67
N VAL A 107 10.87 4.04 -11.66
CA VAL A 107 9.61 3.37 -11.34
C VAL A 107 8.54 3.72 -12.37
N GLN A 108 7.62 2.78 -12.55
CA GLN A 108 6.27 3.05 -13.06
C GLN A 108 5.35 2.92 -11.86
N LYS A 109 4.72 4.03 -11.46
CA LYS A 109 3.82 4.07 -10.31
C LYS A 109 2.41 3.61 -10.71
N TYR A 110 1.72 3.01 -9.77
CA TYR A 110 0.30 2.65 -9.86
C TYR A 110 -0.39 2.92 -8.52
N GLU A 111 -1.31 3.86 -8.49
CA GLU A 111 -2.07 4.23 -7.30
C GLU A 111 -3.34 3.36 -7.17
N PHE A 112 -3.32 2.49 -6.18
CA PHE A 112 -4.45 1.66 -5.78
C PHE A 112 -5.20 2.36 -4.65
N HIS A 113 -6.24 3.09 -5.05
CA HIS A 113 -7.14 3.72 -4.11
C HIS A 113 -7.96 2.70 -3.32
N ARG A 114 -8.10 2.94 -2.02
CA ARG A 114 -8.83 2.06 -1.11
C ARG A 114 -10.30 1.94 -1.52
N SER A 115 -10.76 0.70 -1.66
CA SER A 115 -12.17 0.34 -1.91
C SER A 115 -12.59 -0.91 -1.14
N PRO A 116 -13.87 -1.04 -0.71
CA PRO A 116 -14.90 0.00 -0.73
C PRO A 116 -14.64 1.07 0.33
N ASP A 117 -14.68 2.33 -0.09
CA ASP A 117 -14.61 3.48 0.81
C ASP A 117 -15.48 4.62 0.27
N HIS A 118 -16.24 5.26 1.15
CA HIS A 118 -17.13 6.35 0.78
C HIS A 118 -16.44 7.71 0.81
N GLU A 119 -15.31 7.81 1.53
CA GLU A 119 -14.47 9.02 1.57
C GLU A 119 -13.49 9.03 0.40
N ASP A 120 -13.31 7.90 -0.28
CA ASP A 120 -12.46 7.75 -1.46
C ASP A 120 -13.25 7.22 -2.68
N PRO A 121 -13.70 8.10 -3.57
CA PRO A 121 -14.47 7.69 -4.75
C PRO A 121 -13.59 7.17 -5.90
N LEU A 122 -12.27 7.18 -5.75
CA LEU A 122 -11.32 6.77 -6.79
C LEU A 122 -11.00 5.27 -6.70
N GLY A 123 -11.35 4.60 -5.60
CA GLY A 123 -11.13 3.15 -5.46
C GLY A 123 -11.99 2.29 -6.39
N ASP A 124 -11.41 1.19 -6.88
CA ASP A 124 -12.13 0.07 -7.49
C ASP A 124 -12.06 -1.16 -6.56
N ASP A 125 -13.19 -1.85 -6.39
CA ASP A 125 -13.30 -2.98 -5.45
C ASP A 125 -12.35 -4.13 -5.82
N PHE A 126 -12.18 -4.41 -7.12
CA PHE A 126 -11.31 -5.49 -7.57
C PHE A 126 -9.83 -5.11 -7.47
N ALA A 127 -9.46 -3.91 -7.90
CA ALA A 127 -8.08 -3.42 -7.79
C ALA A 127 -7.63 -3.31 -6.32
N SER A 128 -8.46 -2.73 -5.45
CA SER A 128 -8.19 -2.67 -4.00
C SER A 128 -8.08 -4.06 -3.39
N ALA A 129 -8.98 -4.99 -3.77
CA ALA A 129 -8.94 -6.37 -3.29
C ALA A 129 -7.67 -7.12 -3.74
N TYR A 130 -7.24 -6.96 -5.00
CA TYR A 130 -6.00 -7.53 -5.52
C TYR A 130 -4.82 -7.15 -4.61
N LEU A 131 -4.65 -5.86 -4.32
CA LEU A 131 -3.51 -5.37 -3.55
C LEU A 131 -3.59 -5.78 -2.07
N THR A 132 -4.76 -5.60 -1.46
CA THR A 132 -4.98 -5.90 -0.03
C THR A 132 -4.84 -7.38 0.28
N GLN A 133 -5.32 -8.26 -0.61
CA GLN A 133 -5.14 -9.71 -0.46
C GLN A 133 -3.70 -10.14 -0.70
N ARG A 134 -3.07 -9.64 -1.78
CA ARG A 134 -1.69 -9.98 -2.11
C ARG A 134 -0.75 -9.63 -0.97
N TYR A 135 -0.87 -8.43 -0.41
CA TYR A 135 0.05 -7.95 0.63
C TYR A 135 -0.45 -8.10 2.06
N GLN A 136 -1.68 -8.61 2.27
CA GLN A 136 -2.30 -8.72 3.60
C GLN A 136 -2.31 -7.38 4.34
N ILE A 137 -2.70 -6.32 3.63
CA ILE A 137 -2.74 -4.95 4.12
C ILE A 137 -4.17 -4.44 4.18
N SER A 138 -4.41 -3.46 5.04
CA SER A 138 -5.76 -2.90 5.25
C SER A 138 -5.80 -1.39 5.46
N VAL A 139 -4.64 -0.73 5.57
CA VAL A 139 -4.55 0.70 5.88
C VAL A 139 -3.43 1.34 5.03
N PRO A 140 -3.72 2.43 4.29
CA PRO A 140 -2.72 3.18 3.55
C PRO A 140 -1.90 4.13 4.46
N PRO A 141 -0.70 4.60 4.04
CA PRO A 141 -0.01 4.21 2.81
C PRO A 141 0.78 2.90 2.96
N VAL A 142 0.84 2.12 1.88
CA VAL A 142 1.78 1.00 1.72
C VAL A 142 2.28 1.00 0.29
N VAL A 143 3.59 1.00 0.11
CA VAL A 143 4.20 0.88 -1.22
C VAL A 143 4.88 -0.47 -1.35
N ALA A 144 4.57 -1.20 -2.41
CA ALA A 144 5.28 -2.43 -2.79
C ALA A 144 6.06 -2.23 -4.09
N PHE A 145 7.33 -2.63 -4.09
CA PHE A 145 8.18 -2.58 -5.28
C PHE A 145 8.35 -3.96 -5.89
N ASN A 146 8.06 -4.04 -7.19
CA ASN A 146 8.06 -5.25 -8.02
C ASN A 146 7.32 -6.43 -7.36
N GLY A 147 6.35 -6.12 -6.51
CA GLY A 147 5.68 -7.03 -5.58
C GLY A 147 6.55 -7.90 -4.67
N THR A 148 7.86 -7.67 -4.54
CA THR A 148 8.76 -8.51 -3.74
C THR A 148 9.06 -7.95 -2.35
N ILE A 149 9.05 -6.63 -2.20
CA ILE A 149 9.28 -5.94 -0.92
C ILE A 149 8.23 -4.84 -0.78
N LYS A 150 7.67 -4.69 0.42
CA LYS A 150 6.73 -3.63 0.76
C LYS A 150 7.18 -2.82 1.97
N LYS A 151 6.78 -1.55 2.04
CA LYS A 151 6.99 -0.67 3.19
C LYS A 151 5.67 -0.02 3.58
N ALA A 152 5.31 -0.13 4.85
CA ALA A 152 4.11 0.47 5.40
C ALA A 152 4.42 1.81 6.07
N GLY A 153 3.62 2.83 5.74
CA GLY A 153 3.82 4.19 6.22
C GLY A 153 5.01 4.91 5.56
N THR A 154 5.17 6.18 5.92
CA THR A 154 6.17 7.08 5.32
C THR A 154 7.34 7.42 6.23
N LEU A 155 7.38 6.85 7.44
CA LEU A 155 8.50 7.04 8.35
C LEU A 155 9.70 6.20 7.85
N PRO A 156 10.86 6.82 7.55
CA PRO A 156 11.98 6.10 6.97
C PRO A 156 12.71 5.22 8.01
N ASP A 157 13.27 4.12 7.52
CA ASP A 157 14.17 3.24 8.27
C ASP A 157 15.63 3.65 8.11
N SER A 158 15.95 4.36 7.02
CA SER A 158 17.26 4.95 6.74
C SER A 158 17.25 6.49 6.83
N ASP A 159 18.14 7.16 6.09
CA ASP A 159 18.29 8.62 6.11
C ASP A 159 17.08 9.36 5.51
N SER A 160 16.34 8.73 4.59
CA SER A 160 15.13 9.28 3.97
C SER A 160 14.22 8.18 3.41
N LEU A 161 12.94 8.51 3.15
CA LEU A 161 11.99 7.58 2.54
C LEU A 161 12.42 7.20 1.11
N GLU A 162 12.95 8.18 0.38
CA GLU A 162 13.56 7.98 -0.94
C GLU A 162 14.71 6.97 -0.91
N SER A 163 15.60 7.05 0.09
CA SER A 163 16.70 6.09 0.28
C SER A 163 16.17 4.68 0.53
N ASP A 164 15.11 4.54 1.33
CA ASP A 164 14.45 3.25 1.54
C ASP A 164 13.87 2.70 0.23
N TYR A 165 13.14 3.52 -0.53
CA TYR A 165 12.53 3.11 -1.81
C TYR A 165 13.58 2.73 -2.85
N ARG A 166 14.68 3.49 -2.98
CA ARG A 166 15.79 3.13 -3.86
C ARG A 166 16.43 1.79 -3.48
N ALA A 167 16.57 1.51 -2.18
CA ALA A 167 17.06 0.22 -1.72
C ALA A 167 16.09 -0.93 -2.06
N MET A 168 14.78 -0.69 -1.97
CA MET A 168 13.75 -1.67 -2.36
C MET A 168 13.79 -1.92 -3.88
N ILE A 169 13.83 -0.87 -4.71
CA ILE A 169 13.93 -0.93 -6.18
C ILE A 169 15.17 -1.72 -6.62
N ALA A 170 16.31 -1.54 -5.94
CA ALA A 170 17.55 -2.23 -6.25
C ALA A 170 17.52 -3.75 -5.98
N THR A 171 16.42 -4.29 -5.46
CA THR A 171 16.26 -5.73 -5.21
C THR A 171 16.09 -6.49 -6.53
N PRO A 172 17.02 -7.38 -6.90
CA PRO A 172 16.93 -8.09 -8.17
C PRO A 172 15.75 -9.06 -8.22
N LEU A 173 14.99 -9.04 -9.32
CA LEU A 173 13.91 -10.01 -9.56
C LEU A 173 14.42 -11.36 -10.08
N GLY A 174 15.61 -11.38 -10.65
CA GLY A 174 16.20 -12.61 -11.19
C GLY A 174 15.42 -13.19 -12.37
N LEU A 175 14.82 -12.33 -13.21
CA LEU A 175 14.03 -12.70 -14.40
C LEU A 175 14.88 -12.89 -15.68
N GLY A 176 16.18 -12.62 -15.60
CA GLY A 176 17.11 -12.74 -16.73
C GLY A 176 16.83 -11.73 -17.84
N ASP A 177 17.31 -12.05 -19.05
CA ASP A 177 17.23 -11.18 -20.24
C ASP A 177 15.94 -11.43 -21.05
N ALA A 178 14.86 -11.83 -20.36
CA ALA A 178 13.59 -12.15 -21.00
C ALA A 178 13.02 -10.91 -21.72
N LEU A 179 12.37 -11.15 -22.86
CA LEU A 179 11.78 -10.10 -23.69
C LEU A 179 10.26 -10.08 -23.51
N SER A 180 9.69 -8.92 -23.24
CA SER A 180 8.26 -8.71 -23.31
C SER A 180 7.88 -7.94 -24.57
N SER A 181 6.75 -8.32 -25.17
CA SER A 181 6.12 -7.65 -26.30
C SER A 181 4.67 -7.36 -25.94
N PHE A 182 4.28 -6.12 -26.18
CA PHE A 182 2.95 -5.58 -25.97
C PHE A 182 2.43 -4.99 -27.28
N ALA A 183 1.16 -5.24 -27.60
CA ALA A 183 0.47 -4.44 -28.60
C ALA A 183 -0.98 -4.18 -28.16
N TRP A 184 -1.42 -2.96 -28.43
CA TRP A 184 -2.78 -2.51 -28.18
C TRP A 184 -3.39 -2.01 -29.47
N THR A 185 -4.59 -2.50 -29.79
CA THR A 185 -5.37 -2.10 -30.96
C THR A 185 -6.74 -1.60 -30.50
N PRO A 186 -7.00 -0.28 -30.54
CA PRO A 186 -8.33 0.24 -30.25
C PRO A 186 -9.34 -0.24 -31.28
N LYS A 187 -10.62 -0.31 -30.89
CA LYS A 187 -11.71 -0.68 -31.82
C LYS A 187 -11.69 0.13 -33.12
N ALA A 188 -11.40 1.43 -33.02
CA ALA A 188 -11.40 2.34 -34.18
C ALA A 188 -10.43 1.89 -35.29
N ASP A 189 -9.36 1.19 -34.92
CA ASP A 189 -8.27 0.80 -35.84
C ASP A 189 -8.24 -0.71 -36.16
N CYS A 190 -8.96 -1.55 -35.43
CA CYS A 190 -8.81 -3.01 -35.54
C CYS A 190 -9.37 -3.65 -36.83
N ASN A 191 -10.19 -2.92 -37.61
CA ASN A 191 -10.96 -3.47 -38.74
C ASN A 191 -11.68 -4.80 -38.38
N CYS A 192 -12.23 -4.87 -37.17
CA CYS A 192 -12.77 -6.09 -36.57
C CYS A 192 -14.16 -5.83 -35.94
N GLU A 193 -14.97 -6.88 -35.80
CA GLU A 193 -16.31 -6.79 -35.19
C GLU A 193 -16.24 -7.04 -33.67
N ILE A 194 -15.81 -6.02 -32.92
CA ILE A 194 -15.86 -6.01 -31.44
C ILE A 194 -16.84 -4.92 -30.93
N PRO A 195 -17.42 -5.03 -29.71
CA PRO A 195 -18.36 -4.03 -29.18
C PRO A 195 -17.70 -2.66 -28.97
N ASP A 196 -18.49 -1.58 -28.95
CA ASP A 196 -17.97 -0.24 -28.57
C ASP A 196 -17.46 -0.26 -27.13
N GLY A 197 -16.40 0.50 -26.84
CA GLY A 197 -15.75 0.47 -25.52
C GLY A 197 -14.85 -0.75 -25.29
N PHE A 198 -14.45 -1.46 -26.34
CA PHE A 198 -13.49 -2.57 -26.26
C PHE A 198 -12.24 -2.27 -27.08
N GLY A 199 -11.16 -2.97 -26.76
CA GLY A 199 -9.95 -3.03 -27.58
C GLY A 199 -9.33 -4.43 -27.56
N ILE A 200 -8.29 -4.62 -28.37
CA ILE A 200 -7.56 -5.88 -28.46
C ILE A 200 -6.17 -5.66 -27.89
N ILE A 201 -5.83 -6.46 -26.88
CA ILE A 201 -4.48 -6.57 -26.34
C ILE A 201 -3.81 -7.84 -26.88
N ASN A 202 -2.52 -7.74 -27.20
CA ASN A 202 -1.66 -8.84 -27.59
C ASN A 202 -0.42 -8.81 -26.71
N TRP A 203 0.01 -9.99 -26.27
CA TRP A 203 1.23 -10.13 -25.49
C TRP A 203 2.08 -11.30 -25.96
N ASN A 204 3.37 -11.19 -25.74
CA ASN A 204 4.33 -12.28 -25.83
C ASN A 204 5.45 -12.06 -24.82
N LEU A 205 5.69 -13.05 -23.97
CA LEU A 205 6.72 -13.05 -22.94
C LEU A 205 7.69 -14.22 -23.20
N ASP A 206 8.93 -13.89 -23.56
CA ASP A 206 10.00 -14.87 -23.74
C ASP A 206 10.69 -15.14 -22.40
N LEU A 207 9.98 -15.83 -21.49
CA LEU A 207 10.47 -16.21 -20.17
C LEU A 207 10.41 -17.73 -20.00
N ASP A 208 11.55 -18.33 -19.61
CA ASP A 208 11.60 -19.76 -19.28
C ASP A 208 10.99 -20.04 -17.91
N MET A 209 9.68 -20.32 -17.90
CA MET A 209 8.93 -20.68 -16.69
C MET A 209 9.46 -21.95 -15.98
N SER A 210 10.27 -22.79 -16.64
CA SER A 210 10.87 -23.95 -15.99
C SER A 210 11.89 -23.57 -14.90
N LEU A 211 12.40 -22.34 -14.93
CA LEU A 211 13.28 -21.77 -13.90
C LEU A 211 12.50 -21.35 -12.63
N TYR A 212 11.17 -21.28 -12.70
CA TYR A 212 10.29 -20.88 -11.60
C TYR A 212 9.22 -21.96 -11.31
N PRO A 213 9.62 -23.20 -10.99
CA PRO A 213 8.71 -24.36 -10.96
C PRO A 213 7.61 -24.29 -9.89
N ASN A 214 7.74 -23.38 -8.91
CA ASN A 214 6.77 -23.19 -7.83
C ASN A 214 5.96 -21.90 -7.99
N MET A 215 6.06 -21.22 -9.13
CA MET A 215 5.34 -19.98 -9.41
C MET A 215 4.29 -20.20 -10.50
N ILE A 216 3.18 -19.48 -10.38
CA ILE A 216 2.19 -19.32 -11.44
C ILE A 216 2.37 -17.91 -12.00
N LEU A 217 2.41 -17.79 -13.32
CA LEU A 217 2.35 -16.50 -14.00
C LEU A 217 0.90 -16.17 -14.33
N ASN A 218 0.46 -14.97 -14.00
CA ASN A 218 -0.78 -14.39 -14.50
C ASN A 218 -0.44 -13.14 -15.31
N VAL A 219 -1.07 -13.02 -16.47
CA VAL A 219 -0.94 -11.86 -17.36
C VAL A 219 -2.17 -10.99 -17.13
N ASN A 220 -1.97 -9.70 -16.90
CA ASN A 220 -3.05 -8.76 -16.62
C ASN A 220 -2.98 -7.57 -17.56
N ALA A 221 -4.16 -7.04 -17.92
CA ALA A 221 -4.31 -5.68 -18.42
C ALA A 221 -4.75 -4.80 -17.25
N TRP A 222 -3.93 -3.82 -16.87
CA TRP A 222 -4.30 -2.81 -15.89
C TRP A 222 -4.76 -1.57 -16.64
N PHE A 223 -5.95 -1.08 -16.32
CA PHE A 223 -6.44 0.19 -16.82
C PHE A 223 -6.13 1.27 -15.80
N VAL A 224 -5.38 2.27 -16.24
CA VAL A 224 -4.84 3.33 -15.39
C VAL A 224 -5.37 4.65 -15.92
N GLU A 225 -5.86 5.51 -15.03
CA GLU A 225 -6.22 6.88 -15.36
C GLU A 225 -5.06 7.79 -14.98
N ASP A 226 -4.50 8.50 -15.97
CA ASP A 226 -3.34 9.37 -15.79
C ASP A 226 -3.62 10.45 -14.74
N THR A 227 -4.79 11.08 -14.78
CA THR A 227 -5.17 12.10 -13.80
C THR A 227 -6.68 12.11 -13.50
N ALA A 228 -7.05 12.13 -12.21
CA ALA A 228 -8.42 12.44 -11.78
C ALA A 228 -8.47 13.70 -10.89
N GLN A 229 -9.49 14.53 -11.10
CA GLN A 229 -9.74 15.75 -10.33
C GLN A 229 -10.77 15.50 -9.23
N PHE A 230 -10.32 15.53 -7.97
CA PHE A 230 -11.20 15.39 -6.82
C PHE A 230 -10.82 16.37 -5.70
N SER A 231 -11.43 17.56 -5.73
CA SER A 231 -11.15 18.64 -4.77
C SER A 231 -11.65 18.38 -3.35
N ASP A 232 -12.57 17.42 -3.18
CA ASP A 232 -13.22 17.14 -1.90
C ASP A 232 -12.43 16.11 -1.06
N GLY A 233 -11.28 15.63 -1.55
CA GLY A 233 -10.38 14.74 -0.82
C GLY A 233 -9.87 15.37 0.47
N GLY A 234 -9.91 14.59 1.56
CA GLY A 234 -9.51 15.04 2.89
C GLY A 234 -8.05 15.48 3.00
N ASN A 235 -7.18 14.94 2.12
CA ASN A 235 -5.76 15.28 2.08
C ASN A 235 -5.43 16.56 1.29
N GLY A 236 -6.38 17.09 0.53
CA GLY A 236 -6.24 18.36 -0.18
C GLY A 236 -5.36 18.33 -1.43
N ALA A 237 -5.04 17.16 -2.00
CA ALA A 237 -4.29 17.06 -3.25
C ALA A 237 -5.02 17.72 -4.43
N GLY A 238 -6.33 17.49 -4.53
CA GLY A 238 -7.19 18.02 -5.60
C GLY A 238 -7.02 17.34 -6.95
N SER A 239 -5.83 16.83 -7.25
CA SER A 239 -5.48 16.03 -8.43
C SER A 239 -4.78 14.76 -7.94
N TYR A 240 -5.16 13.62 -8.49
CA TYR A 240 -4.62 12.29 -8.19
C TYR A 240 -4.16 11.65 -9.51
N HIS A 241 -3.13 10.81 -9.48
CA HIS A 241 -2.42 10.37 -10.68
C HIS A 241 -2.24 8.85 -10.72
N ASP A 242 -2.04 8.30 -11.91
CA ASP A 242 -1.70 6.86 -12.10
C ASP A 242 -2.71 5.89 -11.44
N ILE A 243 -4.00 6.25 -11.44
CA ILE A 243 -5.03 5.57 -10.66
C ILE A 243 -5.43 4.27 -11.35
N VAL A 244 -5.27 3.13 -10.69
CA VAL A 244 -5.73 1.85 -11.22
C VAL A 244 -7.25 1.75 -11.14
N ARG A 245 -7.92 1.86 -12.30
CA ARG A 245 -9.38 1.82 -12.44
C ARG A 245 -9.93 0.41 -12.58
N ASN A 246 -9.16 -0.50 -13.16
CA ASN A 246 -9.55 -1.90 -13.30
C ASN A 246 -8.33 -2.79 -13.57
N ILE A 247 -8.45 -4.06 -13.18
CA ILE A 247 -7.53 -5.13 -13.57
C ILE A 247 -8.33 -6.22 -14.28
N THR A 248 -7.93 -6.55 -15.51
CA THR A 248 -8.48 -7.66 -16.29
C THR A 248 -7.45 -8.79 -16.37
N ASP A 249 -7.81 -9.98 -15.89
CA ASP A 249 -7.02 -11.21 -16.03
C ASP A 249 -7.07 -11.72 -17.47
N LEU A 250 -5.91 -11.92 -18.07
CA LEU A 250 -5.71 -12.41 -19.45
C LEU A 250 -5.29 -13.89 -19.48
N GLY A 251 -5.17 -14.54 -18.32
CA GLY A 251 -4.76 -15.91 -18.14
C GLY A 251 -3.28 -16.08 -17.83
N SER A 252 -2.78 -17.31 -17.98
CA SER A 252 -1.42 -17.70 -17.58
C SER A 252 -0.49 -18.06 -18.75
N GLU A 253 -0.98 -17.89 -19.98
CA GLU A 253 -0.21 -18.20 -21.19
C GLU A 253 0.83 -17.10 -21.46
N LEU A 254 2.05 -17.50 -21.83
CA LEU A 254 3.14 -16.56 -22.13
C LEU A 254 2.89 -15.69 -23.36
N SER A 255 2.01 -16.13 -24.27
CA SER A 255 1.65 -15.37 -25.45
C SER A 255 0.16 -15.52 -25.74
N GLY A 256 -0.46 -14.45 -26.21
CA GLY A 256 -1.89 -14.48 -26.48
C GLY A 256 -2.45 -13.19 -27.05
N SER A 257 -3.76 -13.22 -27.20
CA SER A 257 -4.58 -12.08 -27.60
C SER A 257 -5.91 -12.16 -26.87
N ALA A 258 -6.41 -11.01 -26.42
CA ALA A 258 -7.71 -10.90 -25.79
C ALA A 258 -8.44 -9.65 -26.28
N THR A 259 -9.75 -9.76 -26.42
CA THR A 259 -10.64 -8.61 -26.56
C THR A 259 -11.13 -8.24 -25.17
N ILE A 260 -10.82 -7.03 -24.70
CA ILE A 260 -11.10 -6.59 -23.33
C ILE A 260 -11.99 -5.35 -23.32
N GLU A 261 -12.88 -5.28 -22.34
CA GLU A 261 -13.73 -4.12 -22.07
C GLU A 261 -12.89 -3.03 -21.42
N ILE A 262 -13.05 -1.79 -21.88
CA ILE A 262 -12.38 -0.62 -21.34
C ILE A 262 -13.30 -0.03 -20.25
N PRO A 263 -12.83 0.12 -19.00
CA PRO A 263 -13.63 0.72 -17.94
C PRO A 263 -13.88 2.21 -18.22
N SER A 264 -14.78 2.80 -17.43
CA SER A 264 -14.92 4.26 -17.43
C SER A 264 -13.83 4.89 -16.56
N ALA A 265 -13.27 5.99 -17.06
CA ALA A 265 -12.47 6.90 -16.26
C ALA A 265 -13.37 7.55 -15.18
N TYR A 266 -12.76 8.05 -14.12
CA TYR A 266 -13.43 8.88 -13.13
C TYR A 266 -13.86 10.20 -13.76
N ASP A 267 -12.92 10.86 -14.44
CA ASP A 267 -13.19 12.02 -15.29
C ASP A 267 -12.31 11.98 -16.55
N GLY A 268 -12.23 13.09 -17.29
CA GLY A 268 -11.29 13.15 -18.41
C GLY A 268 -11.52 12.13 -19.54
N ASN A 269 -10.46 11.94 -20.33
CA ASN A 269 -10.31 10.99 -21.44
C ASN A 269 -8.82 10.65 -21.55
N ASP A 270 -8.27 10.09 -20.48
CA ASP A 270 -6.84 9.92 -20.22
C ASP A 270 -6.57 8.54 -19.61
N LEU A 271 -7.37 7.55 -20.03
CA LEU A 271 -7.13 6.15 -19.71
C LEU A 271 -5.99 5.57 -20.54
N GLU A 272 -5.20 4.76 -19.87
CA GLU A 272 -4.14 3.94 -20.41
C GLU A 272 -4.40 2.46 -20.12
N VAL A 273 -3.84 1.61 -20.96
CA VAL A 273 -3.82 0.15 -20.75
C VAL A 273 -2.38 -0.30 -20.62
N HIS A 274 -2.08 -0.98 -19.51
CA HIS A 274 -0.76 -1.45 -19.14
C HIS A 274 -0.74 -2.97 -19.13
N LEU A 275 0.28 -3.57 -19.74
CA LEU A 275 0.52 -5.00 -19.66
C LEU A 275 1.37 -5.33 -18.44
N VAL A 276 0.79 -6.05 -17.48
CA VAL A 276 1.46 -6.38 -16.21
C VAL A 276 1.46 -7.88 -15.97
N TYR A 277 2.62 -8.42 -15.63
CA TYR A 277 2.83 -9.81 -15.27
C TYR A 277 2.93 -9.96 -13.76
N VAL A 278 2.18 -10.90 -13.21
CA VAL A 278 2.15 -11.18 -11.78
C VAL A 278 2.51 -12.63 -11.56
N MET A 279 3.67 -12.86 -10.93
CA MET A 279 4.00 -14.18 -10.38
C MET A 279 3.35 -14.34 -9.01
N SER A 280 2.79 -15.52 -8.77
CA SER A 280 2.23 -15.92 -7.49
C SER A 280 2.70 -17.30 -7.07
N ILE A 281 2.85 -17.49 -5.75
CA ILE A 281 3.02 -18.82 -5.17
C ILE A 281 1.61 -19.43 -5.06
N PRO A 282 1.36 -20.63 -5.62
CA PRO A 282 0.09 -21.31 -5.43
C PRO A 282 -0.18 -21.51 -3.95
N GLU A 283 -1.40 -21.21 -3.50
CA GLU A 283 -1.81 -21.57 -2.14
C GLU A 283 -1.72 -23.09 -1.96
N ALA A 284 -1.05 -23.53 -0.91
CA ALA A 284 -1.06 -24.95 -0.55
C ALA A 284 -2.52 -25.36 -0.27
N PRO A 285 -2.98 -26.55 -0.72
CA PRO A 285 -4.32 -27.02 -0.41
C PRO A 285 -4.51 -27.02 1.12
N GLY A 286 -5.43 -26.18 1.59
CA GLY A 286 -5.43 -25.66 2.95
C GLY A 286 -5.36 -26.71 4.05
N GLU A 287 -4.44 -26.50 4.99
CA GLU A 287 -4.71 -26.89 6.37
C GLU A 287 -5.81 -25.97 6.89
N VAL A 288 -6.91 -26.57 7.33
CA VAL A 288 -7.98 -25.89 8.04
C VAL A 288 -7.37 -25.36 9.34
N ILE A 289 -6.96 -24.09 9.36
CA ILE A 289 -6.58 -23.44 10.60
C ILE A 289 -7.88 -23.27 11.38
N SER A 290 -8.09 -24.12 12.39
CA SER A 290 -9.12 -23.90 13.38
C SER A 290 -8.81 -22.58 14.08
N ASP A 291 -9.70 -21.61 13.94
CA ASP A 291 -9.72 -20.37 14.73
C ASP A 291 -9.90 -20.71 16.22
N GLU A 292 -8.80 -21.02 16.89
CA GLU A 292 -8.69 -20.99 18.35
C GLU A 292 -7.47 -20.15 18.73
N ASN A 293 -7.62 -18.82 18.70
CA ASN A 293 -7.18 -17.91 19.78
C ASN A 293 -7.44 -16.44 19.41
N GLU A 294 -8.72 -16.05 19.29
CA GLU A 294 -9.08 -14.70 19.71
C GLU A 294 -8.96 -14.63 21.24
N ASN A 295 -7.88 -14.00 21.72
CA ASN A 295 -7.82 -13.19 22.95
C ASN A 295 -6.36 -12.85 23.32
N SER A 296 -5.60 -12.26 22.39
CA SER A 296 -4.37 -11.54 22.76
C SER A 296 -4.71 -10.06 23.00
N ILE A 297 -5.18 -9.78 24.22
CA ILE A 297 -5.29 -8.40 24.72
C ILE A 297 -3.87 -7.86 24.88
N PRO A 298 -3.50 -6.68 24.34
CA PRO A 298 -2.17 -6.12 24.53
C PRO A 298 -1.88 -5.93 26.02
N GLY A 299 -0.77 -6.52 26.48
CA GLY A 299 -0.37 -6.71 27.89
C GLY A 299 -0.11 -5.45 28.73
N PHE A 300 -0.53 -4.27 28.27
CA PHE A 300 -0.38 -3.02 29.02
C PHE A 300 -1.51 -2.77 30.04
N GLY A 301 -2.69 -3.39 29.87
CA GLY A 301 -3.81 -3.25 30.82
C GLY A 301 -3.59 -3.97 32.17
N VAL A 302 -2.90 -5.11 32.15
CA VAL A 302 -2.65 -5.93 33.36
C VAL A 302 -1.71 -5.22 34.35
N LEU A 303 -0.73 -4.46 33.83
CA LEU A 303 0.21 -3.71 34.68
C LEU A 303 -0.47 -2.54 35.40
N ILE A 304 -1.44 -1.88 34.76
CA ILE A 304 -2.22 -0.79 35.38
C ILE A 304 -3.16 -1.36 36.46
N ALA A 305 -3.82 -2.50 36.21
CA ALA A 305 -4.69 -3.15 37.17
C ALA A 305 -3.91 -3.65 38.41
N LEU A 306 -2.73 -4.24 38.23
CA LEU A 306 -1.86 -4.67 39.33
C LEU A 306 -1.32 -3.48 40.14
N GLY A 307 -0.97 -2.37 39.48
CA GLY A 307 -0.56 -1.13 40.15
C GLY A 307 -1.68 -0.53 41.02
N ALA A 308 -2.92 -0.51 40.53
CA ALA A 308 -4.07 -0.02 41.28
C ALA A 308 -4.38 -0.86 42.53
N ILE A 309 -4.25 -2.20 42.43
CA ILE A 309 -4.43 -3.12 43.56
C ILE A 309 -3.33 -2.93 44.61
N PHE A 310 -2.08 -2.72 44.18
CA PHE A 310 -0.96 -2.48 45.10
C PHE A 310 -1.09 -1.14 45.84
N CYS A 311 -1.56 -0.09 45.16
CA CYS A 311 -1.86 1.20 45.80
C CYS A 311 -3.03 1.11 46.79
N ALA A 312 -4.09 0.36 46.46
CA ALA A 312 -5.22 0.13 47.36
C ALA A 312 -4.80 -0.65 48.62
N ALA A 313 -3.94 -1.67 48.48
CA ALA A 313 -3.44 -2.46 49.61
C ALA A 313 -2.53 -1.65 50.55
N ILE A 314 -1.73 -0.72 50.02
CA ILE A 314 -0.86 0.15 50.85
C ILE A 314 -1.69 1.22 51.58
N LEU A 315 -2.76 1.74 50.97
CA LEU A 315 -3.65 2.72 51.60
C LEU A 315 -4.56 2.09 52.66
N SER A 316 -5.01 0.86 52.45
CA SER A 316 -5.82 0.11 53.43
C SER A 316 -5.06 -0.28 54.70
N ARG A 317 -3.71 -0.27 54.69
CA ARG A 317 -2.88 -0.57 55.87
C ARG A 317 -2.55 0.65 56.74
N ARG A 318 -3.02 1.85 56.38
CA ARG A 318 -2.78 3.09 57.15
C ARG A 318 -4.04 3.72 57.76
N ASN A 319 -5.17 3.02 57.75
CA ASN A 319 -6.35 3.33 58.57
C ASN A 319 -6.52 2.28 59.66
#